data_AF-A0A372ESQ6-F1
#
_entry.id   AF-A0A372ESQ6-F1
#
_cell.length_a   1.000
_cell.length_b   1.000
_cell.length_c   1.000
_cell.angle_alpha   90.00
_cell.angle_beta   90.00
_cell.angle_gamma   90.00
#
_symmetry.space_group_name_H-M   'P 1'
#
loop_
_entity.id
_entity.type
_entity.pdbx_description
1 polymer ?
#
loop_
_entity_poly.entity_id
_entity_poly.type
_entity_poly.pdbx_seq_one_letter_code
_entity_poly.pdbx_strand_id
1 'polypeptide(L)'
;MHLIRRYMLGSLLLVLVSPAVGSFLALLADRLPRGEDVVFTRSACRSCKRPLSARDLIPLVSFSLSAGHCRSCGAPIPPWLLDMEILAIGCAVVAIILSQTTTEAWLSAIFLWVLLTLVASDLLSFRLPDPLTGTLLVTALTLAWLTPHVTLAGALLGAAIGAGTFWLLRWGYYRLRGREGLGMGDVKLMAGLGAALGPYELPLMLLLASVTALAVALAGRARSPHALRPTRPLPFGAALAAASAVLWVSLRLSG
;
A
#
# COMPACT_ATOMS: atom_id res chain seq x y z
N MET A 1 -3.55 -28.25 -21.60
CA MET A 1 -4.53 -28.51 -20.51
C MET A 1 -3.92 -28.41 -19.11
N HIS A 2 -2.76 -29.00 -18.82
CA HIS A 2 -2.13 -28.93 -17.48
C HIS A 2 -1.69 -27.52 -17.04
N LEU A 3 -1.11 -26.69 -17.93
CA LEU A 3 -0.72 -25.32 -17.57
C LEU A 3 -1.91 -24.43 -17.22
N ILE A 4 -2.98 -24.46 -18.04
CA ILE A 4 -4.21 -23.70 -17.79
C ILE A 4 -4.84 -24.10 -16.45
N ARG A 5 -4.88 -25.41 -16.15
CA ARG A 5 -5.42 -25.90 -14.87
C ARG A 5 -4.58 -25.44 -13.67
N ARG A 6 -3.25 -25.38 -13.80
CA ARG A 6 -2.36 -24.84 -12.75
C ARG A 6 -2.57 -23.35 -12.56
N TYR A 7 -2.71 -22.59 -13.66
CA TYR A 7 -3.01 -21.16 -13.59
C TYR A 7 -4.32 -20.89 -12.85
N MET A 8 -5.40 -21.56 -13.26
CA MET A 8 -6.72 -21.41 -12.62
C MET A 8 -6.70 -21.79 -11.14
N LEU A 9 -6.04 -22.89 -10.76
CA LEU A 9 -5.96 -23.31 -9.36
C LEU A 9 -5.18 -22.30 -8.50
N GLY A 10 -4.06 -21.79 -9.03
CA GLY A 10 -3.25 -20.77 -8.36
C GLY A 10 -4.00 -19.45 -8.18
N SER A 11 -4.73 -19.02 -9.21
CA SER A 11 -5.56 -17.81 -9.16
C SER A 11 -6.75 -17.95 -8.20
N LEU A 12 -7.37 -19.13 -8.14
CA LEU A 12 -8.43 -19.41 -7.16
C LEU A 12 -7.90 -19.32 -5.73
N LEU A 13 -6.74 -19.95 -5.45
CA LEU A 13 -6.11 -19.89 -4.13
C LEU A 13 -5.81 -18.45 -3.72
N LEU A 14 -5.30 -17.65 -4.66
CA LEU A 14 -4.98 -16.24 -4.44
C LEU A 14 -6.21 -15.46 -3.96
N VAL A 15 -7.35 -15.59 -4.67
CA VAL A 15 -8.61 -14.92 -4.27
C VAL A 15 -9.11 -15.42 -2.91
N LEU A 16 -9.05 -16.73 -2.64
CA LEU A 16 -9.54 -17.31 -1.38
C LEU A 16 -8.73 -16.85 -0.15
N VAL A 17 -7.42 -16.65 -0.31
CA VAL A 17 -6.52 -16.22 0.77
C VAL A 17 -6.54 -14.69 0.95
N SER A 18 -6.92 -13.93 -0.08
CA SER A 18 -6.90 -12.46 -0.08
C SER A 18 -7.61 -11.78 1.09
N PRO A 19 -8.80 -12.21 1.56
CA PRO A 19 -9.45 -11.59 2.70
C PRO A 19 -8.60 -11.71 3.99
N ALA A 20 -8.00 -12.88 4.21
CA ALA A 20 -7.15 -13.12 5.38
C ALA A 20 -5.87 -12.29 5.30
N VAL A 21 -5.30 -12.17 4.09
CA VAL A 21 -4.17 -11.28 3.84
C VAL A 21 -4.56 -9.83 4.13
N GLY A 22 -5.69 -9.33 3.61
CA GLY A 22 -6.16 -7.98 3.88
C GLY A 22 -6.31 -7.66 5.36
N SER A 23 -6.85 -8.61 6.14
CA SER A 23 -6.94 -8.50 7.61
C SER A 23 -5.56 -8.38 8.27
N PHE A 24 -4.59 -9.17 7.81
CA PHE A 24 -3.20 -9.09 8.28
C PHE A 24 -2.50 -7.79 7.86
N LEU A 25 -2.71 -7.32 6.62
CA LEU A 25 -2.18 -6.05 6.14
C LEU A 25 -2.73 -4.86 6.95
N ALA A 26 -4.01 -4.89 7.31
CA ALA A 26 -4.61 -3.90 8.19
C ALA A 26 -3.92 -3.86 9.57
N LEU A 27 -3.58 -5.03 10.11
CA LEU A 27 -2.78 -5.14 11.33
C LEU A 27 -1.38 -4.55 11.14
N LEU A 28 -0.70 -4.84 10.03
CA LEU A 28 0.62 -4.26 9.74
C LEU A 28 0.57 -2.73 9.66
N ALA A 29 -0.45 -2.17 8.99
CA ALA A 29 -0.63 -0.73 8.83
C ALA A 29 -0.87 -0.02 10.17
N ASP A 30 -1.50 -0.67 11.14
CA ASP A 30 -1.80 -0.10 12.46
C ASP A 30 -0.67 -0.31 13.48
N ARG A 31 0.00 -1.47 13.46
CA ARG A 31 1.00 -1.87 14.46
C ARG A 31 2.43 -1.44 14.12
N LEU A 32 2.86 -1.60 12.86
CA LEU A 32 4.25 -1.31 12.48
C LEU A 32 4.64 0.16 12.75
N PRO A 33 3.81 1.17 12.41
CA PRO A 33 4.15 2.57 12.71
C PRO A 33 4.30 2.88 14.21
N ARG A 34 3.69 2.05 15.07
CA ARG A 34 3.72 2.19 16.54
C ARG A 34 4.83 1.36 17.20
N GLY A 35 5.56 0.55 16.43
CA GLY A 35 6.53 -0.40 16.97
C GLY A 35 5.90 -1.50 17.81
N GLU A 36 4.60 -1.76 17.63
CA GLU A 36 3.91 -2.87 18.27
C GLU A 36 4.32 -4.20 17.62
N ASP A 37 4.36 -5.27 18.41
CA ASP A 37 4.68 -6.61 17.91
C ASP A 37 3.58 -7.14 16.97
N VAL A 38 3.99 -7.61 15.79
CA VAL A 38 3.12 -8.15 14.74
C VAL A 38 3.10 -9.68 14.69
N VAL A 39 4.04 -10.36 15.35
CA VAL A 39 4.24 -11.81 15.26
C VAL A 39 3.74 -12.52 16.52
N PHE A 40 4.15 -12.07 17.71
CA PHE A 40 3.92 -12.80 18.96
C PHE A 40 2.69 -12.33 19.72
N THR A 41 2.22 -11.10 19.46
CA THR A 41 1.07 -10.55 20.17
C THR A 41 -0.25 -10.91 19.48
N ARG A 42 -1.10 -11.67 20.17
CA ARG A 42 -2.45 -12.02 19.70
C ARG A 42 -3.29 -10.77 19.40
N SER A 43 -4.19 -10.88 18.42
CA SER A 43 -5.20 -9.85 18.16
C SER A 43 -6.15 -9.73 19.36
N ALA A 44 -6.41 -8.50 19.78
CA ALA A 44 -7.25 -8.20 20.94
C ALA A 44 -8.11 -6.95 20.66
N CYS A 45 -9.27 -6.87 21.31
CA CYS A 45 -10.12 -5.68 21.22
C CYS A 45 -9.40 -4.46 21.82
N ARG A 46 -9.38 -3.32 21.10
CA ARG A 46 -8.73 -2.09 21.59
C ARG A 46 -9.43 -1.49 22.83
N SER A 47 -10.73 -1.71 22.98
CA SER A 47 -11.55 -1.20 24.08
C SER A 47 -11.47 -2.09 25.33
N CYS A 48 -11.93 -3.34 25.26
CA CYS A 48 -11.99 -4.22 26.43
C CYS A 48 -10.78 -5.14 26.62
N LYS A 49 -9.79 -5.08 25.71
CA LYS A 49 -8.54 -5.88 25.76
C LYS A 49 -8.73 -7.40 25.75
N ARG A 50 -9.95 -7.91 25.55
CA ARG A 50 -10.17 -9.35 25.37
C ARG A 50 -9.37 -9.88 24.17
N PRO A 51 -8.73 -11.05 24.28
CA PRO A 51 -8.15 -11.71 23.11
C PRO A 51 -9.26 -12.14 22.14
N LEU A 52 -9.02 -11.99 20.84
CA LEU A 52 -9.95 -12.40 19.80
C LEU A 52 -9.86 -13.91 19.56
N SER A 53 -11.02 -14.56 19.41
CA SER A 53 -11.12 -15.98 19.10
C SER A 53 -11.02 -16.22 17.59
N ALA A 54 -10.82 -17.48 17.16
CA ALA A 54 -10.79 -17.82 15.73
C ALA A 54 -12.04 -17.34 14.96
N ARG A 55 -13.22 -17.34 15.61
CA ARG A 55 -14.48 -16.85 15.02
C ARG A 55 -14.52 -15.34 14.83
N ASP A 56 -13.76 -14.60 15.63
CA ASP A 56 -13.61 -13.14 15.51
C ASP A 56 -12.57 -12.76 14.44
N LEU A 57 -11.80 -13.73 13.94
CA LEU A 57 -10.73 -13.55 12.95
C LEU A 57 -11.12 -14.07 11.56
N ILE A 58 -12.34 -14.56 11.36
CA ILE A 58 -12.83 -14.96 10.03
C ILE A 58 -13.09 -13.68 9.23
N PRO A 59 -12.30 -13.38 8.18
CA PRO A 59 -12.44 -12.15 7.40
C PRO A 59 -13.83 -12.06 6.76
N LEU A 60 -14.34 -10.84 6.58
CA LEU A 60 -15.66 -10.46 6.06
C LEU A 60 -16.84 -10.91 6.93
N VAL A 61 -16.85 -12.18 7.32
CA VAL A 61 -17.94 -12.86 8.02
C VAL A 61 -18.03 -12.37 9.47
N SER A 62 -16.90 -12.28 10.17
CA SER A 62 -16.90 -11.88 11.59
C SER A 62 -17.46 -10.46 11.78
N PHE A 63 -17.09 -9.52 10.91
CA PHE A 63 -17.57 -8.14 10.93
C PHE A 63 -19.08 -8.09 10.62
N SER A 64 -19.52 -8.79 9.57
CA SER A 64 -20.92 -8.82 9.15
C SER A 64 -21.83 -9.42 10.23
N LEU A 65 -21.45 -10.56 10.81
CA LEU A 65 -22.22 -11.23 11.86
C LEU A 65 -22.21 -10.48 13.20
N SER A 66 -21.23 -9.63 13.44
CA SER A 66 -21.16 -8.79 14.63
C SER A 66 -21.73 -7.39 14.41
N ALA A 67 -22.27 -7.13 13.21
CA ALA A 67 -22.73 -5.82 12.77
C ALA A 67 -21.69 -4.71 13.03
N GLY A 68 -20.41 -5.02 12.90
CA GLY A 68 -19.31 -4.10 13.16
C GLY A 68 -19.10 -3.74 14.65
N HIS A 69 -19.49 -4.60 15.59
CA HIS A 69 -19.32 -4.35 17.03
C HIS A 69 -18.60 -5.50 17.75
N CYS A 70 -17.84 -5.18 18.80
CA CYS A 70 -17.18 -6.19 19.62
C CYS A 70 -18.21 -7.09 20.34
N ARG A 71 -18.09 -8.42 20.20
CA ARG A 71 -19.04 -9.38 20.80
C ARG A 71 -19.11 -9.38 22.33
N SER A 72 -18.12 -8.81 23.03
CA SER A 72 -18.14 -8.76 24.50
C SER A 72 -18.48 -7.39 25.07
N CYS A 73 -17.95 -6.30 24.51
CA CYS A 73 -18.17 -4.95 25.05
C CYS A 73 -19.03 -4.04 24.18
N GLY A 74 -19.47 -4.49 22.99
CA GLY A 74 -20.27 -3.69 22.08
C GLY A 74 -19.55 -2.48 21.47
N ALA A 75 -18.23 -2.31 21.70
CA ALA A 75 -17.49 -1.20 21.10
C ALA A 75 -17.46 -1.32 19.56
N PRO A 76 -17.60 -0.21 18.81
CA PRO A 76 -17.58 -0.24 17.35
C PRO A 76 -16.21 -0.68 16.82
N ILE A 77 -16.22 -1.54 15.82
CA ILE A 77 -15.06 -1.99 15.07
C ILE A 77 -14.86 -1.02 13.90
N PRO A 78 -13.66 -0.43 13.72
CA PRO A 78 -13.42 0.51 12.63
C PRO A 78 -13.70 -0.10 11.24
N PRO A 79 -14.54 0.53 10.39
CA PRO A 79 -14.91 -0.01 9.08
C PRO A 79 -13.73 -0.21 8.11
N TRP A 80 -12.67 0.60 8.23
CA TRP A 80 -11.48 0.49 7.37
C TRP A 80 -10.78 -0.88 7.47
N LEU A 81 -10.99 -1.63 8.57
CA LEU A 81 -10.51 -3.01 8.69
C LEU A 81 -11.22 -3.92 7.67
N LEU A 82 -12.53 -3.76 7.49
CA LEU A 82 -13.30 -4.47 6.46
C LEU A 82 -12.90 -4.00 5.05
N ASP A 83 -12.70 -2.68 4.88
CA ASP A 83 -12.27 -2.13 3.59
C ASP A 83 -10.94 -2.75 3.13
N MET A 84 -9.98 -2.96 4.03
CA MET A 84 -8.71 -3.62 3.72
C MET A 84 -8.89 -5.07 3.26
N GLU A 85 -9.83 -5.82 3.85
CA GLU A 85 -10.14 -7.19 3.44
C GLU A 85 -10.75 -7.23 2.03
N ILE A 86 -11.68 -6.33 1.73
CA ILE A 86 -12.32 -6.22 0.41
C ILE A 86 -11.33 -5.73 -0.65
N LEU A 87 -10.56 -4.68 -0.34
CA LEU A 87 -9.57 -4.12 -1.27
C LEU A 87 -8.44 -5.11 -1.55
N ALA A 88 -8.06 -5.96 -0.59
CA ALA A 88 -7.09 -7.02 -0.85
C ALA A 88 -7.60 -8.04 -1.89
N ILE A 89 -8.89 -8.39 -1.87
CA ILE A 89 -9.52 -9.22 -2.91
C ILE A 89 -9.48 -8.49 -4.25
N GLY A 90 -9.85 -7.20 -4.28
CA GLY A 90 -9.76 -6.37 -5.47
C GLY A 90 -8.36 -6.35 -6.09
N CYS A 91 -7.32 -6.17 -5.26
CA CYS A 91 -5.93 -6.22 -5.67
C CYS A 91 -5.56 -7.58 -6.28
N ALA A 92 -6.00 -8.69 -5.67
CA ALA A 92 -5.76 -10.03 -6.20
C ALA A 92 -6.47 -10.27 -7.54
N VAL A 93 -7.71 -9.81 -7.68
CA VAL A 93 -8.45 -9.91 -8.95
C VAL A 93 -7.74 -9.12 -10.05
N VAL A 94 -7.34 -7.88 -9.76
CA VAL A 94 -6.56 -7.06 -10.70
C VAL A 94 -5.24 -7.76 -11.06
N ALA A 95 -4.52 -8.29 -10.09
CA ALA A 95 -3.28 -9.02 -10.32
C ALA A 95 -3.47 -10.24 -11.24
N ILE A 96 -4.56 -11.00 -11.07
CA ILE A 96 -4.89 -12.16 -11.93
C ILE A 96 -5.21 -11.73 -13.36
N ILE A 97 -5.94 -10.62 -13.53
CA ILE A 97 -6.31 -10.11 -14.85
C ILE A 97 -5.07 -9.66 -15.63
N LEU A 98 -4.10 -9.04 -14.95
CA LEU A 98 -2.90 -8.45 -15.56
C LEU A 98 -1.73 -9.41 -15.72
N SER A 99 -1.87 -10.66 -15.28
CA SER A 99 -0.77 -11.64 -15.27
C SER A 99 -1.02 -12.78 -16.24
N GLN A 100 0.06 -13.30 -16.82
CA GLN A 100 -0.01 -14.46 -17.73
C GLN A 100 0.35 -15.76 -17.01
N THR A 101 1.08 -15.68 -15.90
CA THR A 101 1.54 -16.82 -15.13
C THR A 101 1.12 -16.73 -13.66
N THR A 102 1.02 -17.86 -12.98
CA THR A 102 0.65 -17.90 -11.56
C THR A 102 1.66 -17.12 -10.72
N THR A 103 2.95 -17.30 -10.99
CA THR A 103 4.03 -16.61 -10.26
C THR A 103 3.90 -15.10 -10.39
N GLU A 104 3.65 -14.61 -11.61
CA GLU A 104 3.44 -13.19 -11.87
C GLU A 104 2.18 -12.67 -11.15
N ALA A 105 1.09 -13.43 -11.12
CA ALA A 105 -0.14 -13.05 -10.41
C ALA A 105 0.10 -12.89 -8.90
N TRP A 106 0.84 -13.82 -8.28
CA TRP A 106 1.19 -13.71 -6.85
C TRP A 106 2.11 -12.52 -6.57
N LEU A 107 3.14 -12.29 -7.40
CA LEU A 107 4.03 -11.14 -7.22
C LEU A 107 3.32 -9.81 -7.42
N SER A 108 2.43 -9.73 -8.42
CA SER A 108 1.58 -8.57 -8.69
C SER A 108 0.60 -8.31 -7.54
N ALA A 109 0.01 -9.35 -6.96
CA ALA A 109 -0.85 -9.22 -5.80
C ALA A 109 -0.07 -8.72 -4.58
N ILE A 110 1.13 -9.27 -4.31
CA ILE A 110 1.99 -8.79 -3.23
C ILE A 110 2.37 -7.32 -3.44
N PHE A 111 2.73 -6.92 -4.65
CA PHE A 111 3.03 -5.53 -4.99
C PHE A 111 1.85 -4.60 -4.65
N LEU A 112 0.65 -4.92 -5.14
CA LEU A 112 -0.56 -4.13 -4.89
C LEU A 112 -0.98 -4.14 -3.41
N TRP A 113 -0.84 -5.26 -2.72
CA TRP A 113 -1.09 -5.39 -1.28
C TRP A 113 -0.14 -4.52 -0.45
N VAL A 114 1.15 -4.47 -0.80
CA VAL A 114 2.12 -3.61 -0.12
C VAL A 114 1.77 -2.13 -0.36
N LEU A 115 1.40 -1.74 -1.59
CA LEU A 115 0.93 -0.38 -1.87
C LEU A 115 -0.32 -0.03 -1.06
N LEU A 116 -1.32 -0.92 -1.02
CA LEU A 116 -2.53 -0.76 -0.21
C LEU A 116 -2.19 -0.54 1.28
N THR A 117 -1.24 -1.32 1.81
CA THR A 117 -0.79 -1.21 3.21
C THR A 117 -0.05 0.10 3.48
N LEU A 118 0.77 0.56 2.54
CA LEU A 118 1.49 1.83 2.64
C LEU A 118 0.53 3.03 2.59
N VAL A 119 -0.49 2.98 1.72
CA VAL A 119 -1.59 3.95 1.70
C VAL A 119 -2.29 4.01 3.05
N ALA A 120 -2.70 2.85 3.60
CA ALA A 120 -3.36 2.80 4.90
C ALA A 120 -2.46 3.31 6.03
N SER A 121 -1.18 2.93 6.05
CA SER A 121 -0.21 3.34 7.07
C SER A 121 -0.01 4.86 7.10
N ASP A 122 0.10 5.47 5.92
CA ASP A 122 0.33 6.91 5.78
C ASP A 122 -0.93 7.71 6.14
N LEU A 123 -2.12 7.24 5.74
CA LEU A 123 -3.40 7.87 6.12
C LEU A 123 -3.68 7.80 7.63
N LEU A 124 -3.28 6.71 8.29
CA LEU A 124 -3.52 6.50 9.72
C LEU A 124 -2.47 7.18 10.63
N SER A 125 -1.21 7.21 10.19
CA SER A 125 -0.09 7.54 11.08
C SER A 125 0.98 8.45 10.50
N PHE A 126 0.87 8.86 9.23
CA PHE A 126 1.88 9.65 8.51
C PHE A 126 3.28 9.01 8.55
N ARG A 127 3.33 7.68 8.57
CA ARG A 127 4.56 6.90 8.62
C ARG A 127 4.51 5.77 7.59
N LEU A 128 5.64 5.58 6.94
CA LEU A 128 5.88 4.52 5.97
C LEU A 128 6.92 3.55 6.58
N PRO A 129 6.50 2.38 7.12
CA PRO A 129 7.40 1.44 7.75
C PRO A 129 8.46 0.89 6.79
N ASP A 130 9.71 0.85 7.27
CA ASP A 130 10.86 0.33 6.51
C ASP A 130 10.64 -1.08 5.93
N PRO A 131 10.08 -2.06 6.68
CA PRO A 131 9.82 -3.38 6.12
C PRO A 131 8.88 -3.36 4.90
N LEU A 132 7.87 -2.47 4.89
CA LEU A 132 6.92 -2.37 3.78
C LEU A 132 7.57 -1.71 2.55
N THR A 133 8.32 -0.62 2.74
CA THR A 133 9.05 0.03 1.63
C THR A 133 10.15 -0.86 1.05
N GLY A 134 10.83 -1.65 1.88
CA GLY A 134 11.80 -2.65 1.43
C GLY A 134 11.14 -3.80 0.67
N THR A 135 10.01 -4.31 1.16
CA THR A 135 9.23 -5.35 0.46
C THR A 135 8.77 -4.85 -0.90
N LEU A 136 8.33 -3.60 -1.00
CA LEU A 136 7.94 -2.97 -2.27
C LEU A 136 9.10 -2.95 -3.28
N LEU A 137 10.29 -2.53 -2.84
CA LEU A 137 11.47 -2.49 -3.71
C LEU A 137 11.86 -3.90 -4.20
N VAL A 138 11.91 -4.87 -3.28
CA VAL A 138 12.26 -6.25 -3.64
C VAL A 138 11.24 -6.82 -4.62
N THR A 139 9.94 -6.65 -4.36
CA THR A 139 8.89 -7.18 -5.25
C THR A 139 8.94 -6.53 -6.63
N ALA A 140 9.12 -5.21 -6.70
CA ALA A 140 9.30 -4.49 -7.96
C ALA A 140 10.50 -4.99 -8.78
N LEU A 141 11.65 -5.18 -8.14
CA LEU A 141 12.85 -5.71 -8.82
C LEU A 141 12.66 -7.16 -9.27
N THR A 142 11.99 -8.00 -8.47
CA THR A 142 11.68 -9.38 -8.88
C THR A 142 10.72 -9.42 -10.06
N LEU A 143 9.72 -8.53 -10.13
CA LEU A 143 8.84 -8.38 -11.27
C LEU A 143 9.62 -7.93 -12.52
N ALA A 144 10.52 -6.96 -12.40
CA ALA A 144 11.37 -6.50 -13.51
C ALA A 144 12.37 -7.56 -13.99
N TRP A 145 12.74 -8.51 -13.12
CA TRP A 145 13.59 -9.64 -13.52
C TRP A 145 12.82 -10.73 -14.25
N LEU A 146 11.55 -10.97 -13.86
CA LEU A 146 10.74 -12.08 -14.38
C LEU A 146 9.83 -11.69 -15.54
N THR A 147 9.53 -10.40 -15.73
CA THR A 147 8.58 -9.91 -16.73
C THR A 147 9.23 -8.90 -17.66
N PRO A 148 8.84 -8.86 -18.94
CA PRO A 148 9.48 -7.98 -19.92
C PRO A 148 9.01 -6.51 -19.87
N HIS A 149 8.06 -6.16 -18.99
CA HIS A 149 7.46 -4.82 -18.95
C HIS A 149 8.47 -3.72 -18.62
N VAL A 150 9.36 -3.98 -17.66
CA VAL A 150 10.45 -3.07 -17.29
C VAL A 150 11.71 -3.91 -17.21
N THR A 151 12.74 -3.53 -17.95
CA THR A 151 14.04 -4.23 -17.87
C THR A 151 14.65 -4.04 -16.47
N LEU A 152 15.41 -5.01 -15.98
CA LEU A 152 16.07 -4.90 -14.67
C LEU A 152 16.95 -3.64 -14.57
N ALA A 153 17.66 -3.28 -15.64
CA ALA A 153 18.43 -2.04 -15.71
C ALA A 153 17.53 -0.80 -15.61
N GLY A 154 16.39 -0.80 -16.29
CA GLY A 154 15.38 0.26 -16.19
C GLY A 154 14.81 0.38 -14.78
N ALA A 155 14.53 -0.73 -14.11
CA ALA A 155 14.04 -0.74 -12.73
C ALA A 155 15.09 -0.18 -11.75
N LEU A 156 16.36 -0.61 -11.87
CA LEU A 156 17.45 -0.08 -11.04
C LEU A 156 17.67 1.42 -11.27
N LEU A 157 17.62 1.85 -12.53
CA LEU A 157 17.75 3.27 -12.88
C LEU A 157 16.56 4.08 -12.36
N GLY A 158 15.34 3.56 -12.50
CA GLY A 158 14.13 4.19 -11.96
C GLY A 158 14.18 4.31 -10.43
N ALA A 159 14.64 3.26 -9.73
CA ALA A 159 14.85 3.30 -8.28
C ALA A 159 15.87 4.37 -7.87
N ALA A 160 17.01 4.41 -8.56
CA ALA A 160 18.07 5.38 -8.30
C ALA A 160 17.61 6.83 -8.56
N ILE A 161 16.93 7.08 -9.69
CA ILE A 161 16.41 8.41 -10.04
C ILE A 161 15.30 8.82 -9.07
N GLY A 162 14.35 7.93 -8.77
CA GLY A 162 13.25 8.21 -7.85
C GLY A 162 13.74 8.56 -6.45
N ALA A 163 14.54 7.67 -5.84
CA ALA A 163 15.10 7.89 -4.51
C ALA A 163 16.08 9.09 -4.49
N GLY A 164 16.96 9.19 -5.48
CA GLY A 164 17.94 10.27 -5.58
C GLY A 164 17.28 11.64 -5.68
N THR A 165 16.24 11.78 -6.52
CA THR A 165 15.50 13.03 -6.67
C THR A 165 14.84 13.44 -5.35
N PHE A 166 14.14 12.53 -4.67
CA PHE A 166 13.47 12.84 -3.40
C PHE A 166 14.46 13.13 -2.27
N TRP A 167 15.59 12.43 -2.25
CA TRP A 167 16.66 12.69 -1.31
C TRP A 167 17.28 14.09 -1.51
N LEU A 168 17.54 14.48 -2.77
CA LEU A 168 18.02 15.82 -3.11
C LEU A 168 17.01 16.91 -2.74
N LEU A 169 15.73 16.69 -3.01
CA LEU A 169 14.65 17.61 -2.60
C LEU A 169 14.59 17.77 -1.08
N ARG A 170 14.65 16.66 -0.33
CA ARG A 170 14.70 16.69 1.14
C ARG A 170 15.91 17.47 1.65
N TRP A 171 17.10 17.16 1.13
CA TRP A 171 18.35 17.81 1.54
C TRP A 171 18.37 19.30 1.20
N GLY A 172 17.99 19.68 -0.02
CA GLY A 172 17.92 21.07 -0.47
C GLY A 172 16.90 21.88 0.34
N TYR A 173 15.71 21.33 0.58
CA TYR A 173 14.69 21.98 1.40
C TYR A 173 15.17 22.20 2.85
N TYR A 174 15.82 21.18 3.44
CA TYR A 174 16.39 21.29 4.77
C TYR A 174 17.45 22.39 4.85
N ARG A 175 18.37 22.46 3.87
CA ARG A 175 19.40 23.51 3.78
C ARG A 175 18.82 24.92 3.65
N LEU A 176 17.71 25.09 2.92
CA LEU A 176 17.11 26.41 2.67
C LEU A 176 16.16 26.87 3.78
N ARG A 177 15.47 25.96 4.46
CA ARG A 177 14.40 26.29 5.43
C ARG A 177 14.74 25.91 6.87
N GLY A 178 15.82 25.17 7.11
CA GLY A 178 16.21 24.70 8.44
C GLY A 178 15.25 23.70 9.08
N ARG A 179 14.28 23.17 8.31
CA ARG A 179 13.26 22.21 8.77
C ARG A 179 13.06 21.12 7.74
N GLU A 180 12.72 19.92 8.20
CA GLU A 180 12.42 18.80 7.31
C GLU A 180 11.07 19.03 6.62
N GLY A 181 11.08 19.07 5.28
CA GLY A 181 9.86 19.22 4.48
C GLY A 181 9.28 17.89 3.99
N LEU A 182 10.14 16.91 3.75
CA LEU A 182 9.79 15.60 3.18
C LEU A 182 10.38 14.49 4.06
N GLY A 183 9.59 13.44 4.32
CA GLY A 183 9.99 12.35 5.18
C GLY A 183 10.99 11.42 4.50
N MET A 184 11.84 10.76 5.29
CA MET A 184 12.72 9.72 4.75
C MET A 184 11.91 8.51 4.23
N GLY A 185 10.70 8.30 4.74
CA GLY A 185 9.77 7.30 4.23
C GLY A 185 9.43 7.50 2.75
N ASP A 186 9.21 8.75 2.33
CA ASP A 186 8.89 9.08 0.93
C ASP A 186 10.06 8.77 -0.01
N VAL A 187 11.30 9.02 0.44
CA VAL A 187 12.52 8.67 -0.30
C VAL A 187 12.61 7.16 -0.54
N LYS A 188 12.38 6.36 0.52
CA LYS A 188 12.42 4.89 0.44
C LYS A 188 11.28 4.34 -0.42
N LEU A 189 10.09 4.93 -0.30
CA LEU A 189 8.94 4.61 -1.14
C LEU A 189 9.28 4.82 -2.63
N MET A 190 9.86 5.98 -2.98
CA MET A 190 10.23 6.30 -4.36
C MET A 190 11.27 5.35 -4.96
N ALA A 191 12.11 4.69 -4.15
CA ALA A 191 12.97 3.62 -4.64
C ALA A 191 12.14 2.46 -5.22
N GLY A 192 11.15 1.99 -4.47
CA GLY A 192 10.27 0.89 -4.90
C GLY A 192 9.34 1.28 -6.04
N LEU A 193 8.76 2.49 -6.00
CA LEU A 193 7.90 3.01 -7.08
C LEU A 193 8.68 3.21 -8.38
N GLY A 194 9.89 3.77 -8.31
CA GLY A 194 10.78 3.91 -9.45
C GLY A 194 11.25 2.58 -10.02
N ALA A 195 11.49 1.57 -9.17
CA ALA A 195 11.75 0.21 -9.64
C ALA A 195 10.56 -0.39 -10.41
N ALA A 196 9.34 -0.15 -9.94
CA ALA A 196 8.14 -0.75 -10.51
C ALA A 196 7.71 -0.11 -11.84
N LEU A 197 7.86 1.21 -11.97
CA LEU A 197 7.40 1.98 -13.14
C LEU A 197 8.53 2.26 -14.14
N GLY A 198 9.78 2.21 -13.71
CA GLY A 198 10.92 2.69 -14.50
C GLY A 198 11.05 4.22 -14.48
N PRO A 199 12.11 4.77 -15.11
CA PRO A 199 12.49 6.17 -14.97
C PRO A 199 11.58 7.13 -15.73
N TYR A 200 10.98 6.70 -16.84
CA TYR A 200 10.21 7.56 -17.74
C TYR A 200 8.83 7.93 -17.20
N GLU A 201 8.26 7.06 -16.37
CA GLU A 201 6.90 7.21 -15.83
C GLU A 201 6.87 7.99 -14.51
N LEU A 202 8.04 8.21 -13.88
CA LEU A 202 8.16 8.95 -12.62
C LEU A 202 7.55 10.37 -12.68
N PRO A 203 7.76 11.19 -13.73
CA PRO A 203 7.18 12.53 -13.79
C PRO A 203 5.65 12.51 -13.81
N LEU A 204 5.05 11.60 -14.59
CA LEU A 204 3.60 11.45 -14.68
C LEU A 204 3.03 10.95 -13.35
N MET A 205 3.66 9.96 -12.73
CA MET A 205 3.29 9.48 -11.40
C MET A 205 3.31 10.62 -10.37
N LEU A 206 4.35 11.49 -10.40
CA LEU A 206 4.50 12.60 -9.47
C LEU A 206 3.43 13.67 -9.70
N LEU A 207 3.10 13.94 -10.96
CA LEU A 207 2.02 14.85 -11.32
C LEU A 207 0.68 14.34 -10.77
N LEU A 208 0.34 13.06 -11.02
CA LEU A 208 -0.89 12.45 -10.54
C LEU A 208 -0.97 12.46 -9.00
N ALA A 209 0.12 12.11 -8.32
CA ALA A 209 0.20 12.16 -6.87
C ALA A 209 0.01 13.58 -6.32
N SER A 210 0.70 14.57 -6.91
CA SER A 210 0.62 15.96 -6.49
C SER A 210 -0.77 16.57 -6.71
N VAL A 211 -1.39 16.29 -7.87
CA VAL A 211 -2.76 16.72 -8.18
C VAL A 211 -3.76 16.08 -7.22
N THR A 212 -3.62 14.78 -6.94
CA THR A 212 -4.50 14.07 -6.01
C THR A 212 -4.38 14.62 -4.60
N ALA A 213 -3.15 14.78 -4.10
CA ALA A 213 -2.89 15.35 -2.77
C ALA A 213 -3.43 16.78 -2.66
N LEU A 214 -3.24 17.61 -3.69
CA LEU A 214 -3.76 18.97 -3.74
C LEU A 214 -5.29 18.98 -3.76
N ALA A 215 -5.93 18.15 -4.60
CA ALA A 215 -7.38 18.05 -4.67
C ALA A 215 -8.00 17.65 -3.32
N VAL A 216 -7.41 16.66 -2.63
CA VAL A 216 -7.82 16.25 -1.29
C VAL A 216 -7.64 17.38 -0.27
N ALA A 217 -6.51 18.09 -0.31
CA ALA A 217 -6.25 19.22 0.58
C ALA A 217 -7.25 20.37 0.37
N LEU A 218 -7.59 20.67 -0.90
CA LEU A 218 -8.59 21.69 -1.26
C LEU A 218 -10.01 21.27 -0.86
N ALA A 219 -10.39 20.02 -1.09
CA ALA A 219 -11.68 19.50 -0.62
C ALA A 219 -11.79 19.53 0.91
N GLY A 220 -10.69 19.25 1.62
CA GLY A 220 -10.59 19.40 3.07
C GLY A 220 -10.78 20.84 3.56
N ARG A 221 -10.34 21.84 2.77
CA ARG A 221 -10.53 23.27 3.08
C ARG A 221 -12.01 23.64 3.17
N ALA A 222 -12.85 23.07 2.32
CA ALA A 222 -14.29 23.33 2.33
C ALA A 222 -14.96 22.91 3.65
N ARG A 223 -14.38 21.93 4.36
CA ARG A 223 -14.88 21.44 5.67
C ARG A 223 -14.21 22.10 6.86
N SER A 224 -13.01 22.64 6.69
CA SER A 224 -12.31 23.37 7.74
C SER A 224 -11.39 24.45 7.14
N PRO A 225 -11.60 25.75 7.46
CA PRO A 225 -10.75 26.84 6.97
C PRO A 225 -9.26 26.67 7.31
N HIS A 226 -8.97 25.87 8.33
CA HIS A 226 -7.63 25.56 8.83
C HIS A 226 -6.97 24.35 8.15
N ALA A 227 -7.63 23.69 7.20
CA ALA A 227 -7.07 22.52 6.51
C ALA A 227 -5.79 22.81 5.71
N LEU A 228 -5.63 24.06 5.22
CA LEU A 228 -4.46 24.49 4.43
C LEU A 228 -3.37 25.18 5.26
N ARG A 229 -3.30 24.96 6.58
CA ARG A 229 -2.16 25.49 7.35
C ARG A 229 -0.86 24.87 6.82
N PRO A 230 0.20 25.66 6.54
CA PRO A 230 1.48 25.16 6.02
C PRO A 230 2.16 24.13 6.92
N THR A 231 1.71 23.99 8.17
CA THR A 231 2.25 23.09 9.18
C THR A 231 1.48 21.78 9.32
N ARG A 232 0.36 21.60 8.60
CA ARG A 232 -0.40 20.35 8.67
C ARG A 232 0.27 19.31 7.78
N PRO A 233 0.68 18.15 8.32
CA PRO A 233 1.22 17.07 7.50
C PRO A 233 0.13 16.57 6.55
N LEU A 234 0.49 16.43 5.27
CA LEU A 234 -0.34 15.77 4.26
C LEU A 234 0.22 14.36 4.04
N PRO A 235 -0.66 13.35 3.88
CA PRO A 235 -0.25 11.98 3.61
C PRO A 235 0.16 11.86 2.13
N PHE A 236 1.34 12.42 1.80
CA PHE A 236 1.84 12.45 0.43
C PHE A 236 2.26 11.04 -0.03
N GLY A 237 2.76 10.20 0.88
CA GLY A 237 3.07 8.79 0.62
C GLY A 237 1.86 8.01 0.12
N ALA A 238 0.68 8.25 0.70
CA ALA A 238 -0.57 7.65 0.24
C ALA A 238 -0.91 8.07 -1.20
N ALA A 239 -0.74 9.35 -1.55
CA ALA A 239 -0.98 9.84 -2.90
C ALA A 239 0.03 9.24 -3.91
N LEU A 240 1.31 9.13 -3.54
CA LEU A 240 2.34 8.50 -4.35
C LEU A 240 2.04 7.02 -4.61
N ALA A 241 1.70 6.26 -3.57
CA ALA A 241 1.40 4.84 -3.68
C ALA A 241 0.11 4.59 -4.49
N ALA A 242 -0.93 5.40 -4.29
CA ALA A 242 -2.18 5.30 -5.06
C ALA A 242 -1.97 5.65 -6.54
N ALA A 243 -1.27 6.76 -6.85
CA ALA A 243 -0.96 7.14 -8.22
C ALA A 243 -0.13 6.07 -8.94
N SER A 244 0.82 5.45 -8.22
CA SER A 244 1.63 4.36 -8.74
C SER A 244 0.83 3.11 -9.01
N ALA A 245 -0.10 2.73 -8.13
CA ALA A 245 -0.98 1.58 -8.36
C ALA A 245 -1.81 1.79 -9.64
N VAL A 246 -2.40 2.98 -9.81
CA VAL A 246 -3.18 3.32 -11.01
C VAL A 246 -2.31 3.24 -12.25
N LEU A 247 -1.16 3.92 -12.26
CA LEU A 247 -0.29 3.97 -13.43
C LEU A 247 0.28 2.59 -13.79
N TRP A 248 0.70 1.80 -12.79
CA TRP A 248 1.20 0.44 -12.99
C TRP A 248 0.13 -0.47 -13.61
N VAL A 249 -1.12 -0.37 -13.16
CA VAL A 249 -2.26 -1.09 -13.77
C VAL A 249 -2.50 -0.61 -15.20
N SER A 250 -2.52 0.71 -15.43
CA SER A 250 -2.75 1.28 -16.76
C SER A 250 -1.70 0.83 -17.78
N LEU A 251 -0.42 0.86 -17.42
CA LEU A 251 0.68 0.47 -18.31
C LEU A 251 0.60 -1.01 -18.71
N ARG A 252 0.18 -1.87 -17.80
CA ARG A 252 -0.02 -3.31 -18.07
C ARG A 252 -1.29 -3.63 -18.87
N LEU A 253 -2.29 -2.74 -18.85
CA LEU A 253 -3.46 -2.88 -19.71
C LEU A 253 -3.18 -2.43 -21.15
N SER A 254 -2.22 -1.52 -21.35
CA SER A 254 -1.89 -0.96 -22.66
C SER A 254 -0.82 -1.72 -23.45
N GLY A 255 -0.09 -2.64 -22.82
CA GLY A 255 0.99 -3.42 -23.43
C GLY A 255 0.61 -4.89 -23.59
#